data_AF-A0A1W6CQV9-F1
#
_entry.id   AF-A0A1W6CQV9-F1
#
_cell.length_a   1.000
_cell.length_b   1.000
_cell.length_c   1.000
_cell.angle_alpha   90.00
_cell.angle_beta   90.00
_cell.angle_gamma   90.00
#
_symmetry.space_group_name_H-M   'P 1'
#
loop_
_entity.id
_entity.type
_entity.pdbx_description
1 polymer ?
#
loop_
_entity_poly.entity_id
_entity_poly.type
_entity_poly.pdbx_seq_one_letter_code
_entity_poly.pdbx_strand_id
1 'polypeptide(L)'
;MVTRTPPTPPPPPAAAGPQCCRSVGSTMIGHFATRLEVEAAKAGGSLTALQIRAVAQHFIESEQSRFKAFYQRAWDDCTREREALRWEGERDQPFERILMRRFAHLFPPRSGDEGGEGILSRRMIPGFHMAMDKIIGPTLFEECRRRSAALVERHATATGQHDWRAVHADPDAIRLIDDVLMVVAQSFADFKKRRAWFMDLVNTRLGPAKAGARDEHWRLGESAFAALMRALFADLGARAHADPAEIKAIWGEKAHDALCRFILQLERPMA
;
A
#
# COMPACT_ATOMS: atom_id res chain seq x y z
N MET A 1 20.50 9.87 -48.46
CA MET A 1 19.53 10.47 -47.51
C MET A 1 18.59 9.37 -47.05
N VAL A 2 18.79 8.85 -45.83
CA VAL A 2 17.91 7.83 -45.25
C VAL A 2 16.97 8.55 -44.29
N THR A 3 15.70 8.68 -44.67
CA THR A 3 14.64 9.24 -43.84
C THR A 3 14.29 8.23 -42.75
N ARG A 4 14.74 8.49 -41.51
CA ARG A 4 14.30 7.77 -40.31
C ARG A 4 12.89 8.22 -39.94
N THR A 5 11.92 7.34 -40.11
CA THR A 5 10.57 7.52 -39.56
C THR A 5 10.65 7.52 -38.02
N PRO A 6 10.04 8.51 -37.33
CA PRO A 6 10.04 8.53 -35.87
C PRO A 6 9.24 7.35 -35.30
N PRO A 7 9.65 6.77 -34.16
CA PRO A 7 8.92 5.70 -33.53
C PRO A 7 7.55 6.20 -33.05
N THR A 8 6.51 5.43 -33.36
CA THR A 8 5.14 5.67 -32.92
C THR A 8 5.10 5.75 -31.38
N PRO A 9 4.44 6.76 -30.79
CA PRO A 9 4.34 6.86 -29.34
C PRO A 9 3.63 5.61 -28.79
N PRO A 10 4.04 5.11 -27.61
CA PRO A 10 3.37 4.00 -26.97
C PRO A 10 1.89 4.35 -26.74
N PRO A 11 0.96 3.39 -26.91
CA PRO A 11 -0.45 3.65 -26.68
C PRO A 11 -0.64 4.18 -25.25
N PRO A 12 -1.56 5.13 -25.04
CA PRO A 12 -1.85 5.63 -23.71
C PRO A 12 -2.19 4.46 -22.79
N PRO A 13 -1.79 4.49 -21.51
CA PRO A 13 -2.14 3.44 -20.57
C PRO A 13 -3.67 3.27 -20.65
N ALA A 14 -4.11 2.04 -20.96
CA ALA A 14 -5.52 1.73 -21.06
C ALA A 14 -6.20 2.27 -19.80
N ALA A 15 -7.14 3.19 -19.98
CA ALA A 15 -7.86 3.80 -18.87
C ALA A 15 -8.32 2.67 -17.94
N ALA A 16 -7.78 2.66 -16.72
CA ALA A 16 -8.15 1.71 -15.67
C ALA A 16 -9.58 2.03 -15.21
N GLY A 17 -10.55 1.79 -16.09
CA GLY A 17 -11.97 1.78 -15.80
C GLY A 17 -12.36 0.44 -15.17
N PRO A 18 -13.65 0.24 -14.85
CA PRO A 18 -14.13 -0.95 -14.15
C PRO A 18 -14.17 -2.16 -15.10
N GLN A 19 -13.01 -2.58 -15.61
CA GLN A 19 -12.85 -3.69 -16.55
C GLN A 19 -13.40 -5.00 -15.94
N CYS A 20 -13.17 -5.20 -14.63
CA CYS A 20 -13.72 -6.28 -13.84
C CYS A 20 -15.26 -6.27 -13.77
N CYS A 21 -15.91 -5.09 -13.68
CA CYS A 21 -17.38 -5.00 -13.74
C CYS A 21 -17.92 -5.22 -15.16
N ARG A 22 -17.18 -4.77 -16.18
CA ARG A 22 -17.55 -4.98 -17.60
C ARG A 22 -17.54 -6.46 -17.97
N SER A 23 -16.53 -7.22 -17.52
CA SER A 23 -16.46 -8.67 -17.79
C SER A 23 -17.61 -9.45 -17.15
N VAL A 24 -18.12 -8.99 -16.01
CA VAL A 24 -19.30 -9.61 -15.37
C VAL A 24 -20.53 -9.42 -16.25
N GLY A 25 -20.78 -8.18 -16.70
CA GLY A 25 -21.92 -7.87 -17.56
C GLY A 25 -21.88 -8.62 -18.89
N SER A 26 -20.74 -8.64 -19.57
CA SER A 26 -20.60 -9.32 -20.86
C SER A 26 -20.80 -10.83 -20.75
N THR A 27 -20.28 -11.46 -19.68
CA THR A 27 -20.40 -12.91 -19.46
C THR A 27 -21.85 -13.29 -19.20
N MET A 28 -22.56 -12.56 -18.32
CA MET A 28 -23.95 -12.85 -17.99
C MET A 28 -24.89 -12.68 -19.18
N ILE A 29 -24.71 -11.62 -19.97
CA ILE A 29 -25.50 -11.39 -21.19
C ILE A 29 -25.23 -12.48 -22.22
N GLY A 30 -23.97 -12.89 -22.40
CA GLY A 30 -23.61 -13.99 -23.30
C GLY A 30 -24.31 -15.30 -22.94
N HIS A 31 -24.23 -15.71 -21.67
CA HIS A 31 -24.91 -16.93 -21.20
C HIS A 31 -26.43 -16.86 -21.34
N PHE A 32 -27.03 -15.70 -21.07
CA PHE A 32 -28.46 -15.51 -21.25
C PHE A 32 -28.87 -15.59 -22.73
N ALA A 33 -28.09 -14.98 -23.63
CA ALA A 33 -28.32 -15.06 -25.08
C ALA A 33 -28.26 -16.51 -25.58
N THR A 34 -27.22 -17.28 -25.18
CA THR A 34 -27.14 -18.71 -25.50
C THR A 34 -28.34 -19.48 -24.98
N ARG A 35 -28.86 -19.13 -23.79
CA ARG A 35 -30.07 -19.78 -23.26
C ARG A 35 -31.31 -19.45 -24.08
N LEU A 36 -31.46 -18.20 -24.53
CA LEU A 36 -32.55 -17.81 -25.43
C LEU A 36 -32.49 -18.54 -26.76
N GLU A 37 -31.31 -18.73 -27.35
CA GLU A 37 -31.13 -19.50 -28.59
C GLU A 37 -31.58 -20.95 -28.43
N VAL A 38 -31.21 -21.59 -27.32
CA VAL A 38 -31.60 -22.98 -27.01
C VAL A 38 -33.12 -23.10 -26.82
N GLU A 39 -33.74 -22.18 -26.08
CA GLU A 39 -35.20 -22.23 -25.87
C GLU A 39 -35.98 -21.85 -27.13
N ALA A 40 -35.47 -20.91 -27.95
CA ALA A 40 -36.06 -20.59 -29.24
C ALA A 40 -36.02 -21.79 -30.20
N ALA A 41 -34.90 -22.52 -30.25
CA ALA A 41 -34.79 -23.74 -31.06
C ALA A 41 -35.83 -24.80 -30.66
N LYS A 42 -36.09 -24.97 -29.35
CA LYS A 42 -37.12 -25.89 -28.84
C LYS A 42 -38.55 -25.44 -29.17
N ALA A 43 -38.77 -24.13 -29.26
CA ALA A 43 -40.08 -23.52 -29.51
C ALA A 43 -40.37 -23.29 -31.00
N GLY A 44 -39.62 -23.91 -31.91
CA GLY A 44 -39.83 -23.77 -33.37
C GLY A 44 -39.17 -22.54 -33.99
N GLY A 45 -38.13 -22.00 -33.36
CA GLY A 45 -37.29 -20.93 -33.88
C GLY A 45 -37.63 -19.52 -33.40
N SER A 46 -38.65 -19.35 -32.55
CA SER A 46 -39.01 -18.03 -32.00
C SER A 46 -39.54 -18.12 -30.57
N LEU A 47 -39.43 -17.01 -29.82
CA LEU A 47 -39.96 -16.87 -28.48
C LEU A 47 -40.84 -15.63 -28.41
N THR A 48 -41.98 -15.73 -27.74
CA THR A 48 -42.83 -14.60 -27.39
C THR A 48 -42.22 -13.81 -26.23
N ALA A 49 -42.65 -12.55 -26.07
CA ALA A 49 -42.22 -11.71 -24.95
C ALA A 49 -42.53 -12.31 -23.57
N LEU A 50 -43.58 -13.14 -23.45
CA LEU A 50 -43.94 -13.82 -22.21
C LEU A 50 -42.99 -14.98 -21.92
N GLN A 51 -42.62 -15.75 -22.95
CA GLN A 51 -41.63 -16.82 -22.84
C GLN A 51 -40.24 -16.27 -22.51
N ILE A 52 -39.82 -15.16 -23.12
CA ILE A 52 -38.53 -14.51 -22.81
C ILE A 52 -38.47 -14.11 -21.33
N ARG A 53 -39.55 -13.53 -20.78
CA ARG A 53 -39.62 -13.18 -19.35
C ARG A 53 -39.54 -14.41 -18.45
N ALA A 54 -40.23 -15.48 -18.79
CA ALA A 54 -40.17 -16.73 -18.03
C ALA A 54 -38.75 -17.34 -18.04
N VAL A 55 -38.07 -17.32 -19.19
CA VAL A 55 -36.68 -17.78 -19.30
C VAL A 55 -35.73 -16.89 -18.51
N ALA A 56 -35.91 -15.57 -18.54
CA ALA A 56 -35.10 -14.64 -17.75
C ALA A 56 -35.24 -14.89 -16.24
N GLN A 57 -36.47 -15.03 -15.76
CA GLN A 57 -36.78 -15.31 -14.36
C GLN A 57 -36.11 -16.61 -13.90
N HIS A 58 -36.29 -17.67 -14.69
CA HIS A 58 -35.70 -18.97 -14.39
C HIS A 58 -34.17 -18.95 -14.46
N PHE A 59 -33.58 -18.24 -15.42
CA PHE A 59 -32.14 -18.08 -15.56
C PHE A 59 -31.55 -17.37 -14.33
N ILE A 60 -32.19 -16.31 -13.84
CA ILE A 60 -31.77 -15.64 -12.60
C ILE A 60 -31.81 -16.65 -11.44
N GLU A 61 -32.95 -17.29 -11.19
CA GLU A 61 -33.15 -18.16 -10.03
C GLU A 61 -32.22 -19.39 -10.02
N SER A 62 -32.00 -20.01 -11.18
CA SER A 62 -31.21 -21.24 -11.30
C SER A 62 -29.69 -20.99 -11.39
N GLU A 63 -29.28 -19.94 -12.11
CA GLU A 63 -27.86 -19.72 -12.43
C GLU A 63 -27.15 -18.80 -11.43
N GLN A 64 -27.86 -18.08 -10.54
CA GLN A 64 -27.25 -17.30 -9.44
C GLN A 64 -26.22 -18.12 -8.64
N SER A 65 -26.55 -19.38 -8.35
CA SER A 65 -25.69 -20.28 -7.58
C SER A 65 -24.43 -20.71 -8.34
N ARG A 66 -24.54 -20.94 -9.66
CA ARG A 66 -23.43 -21.30 -10.55
C ARG A 66 -22.45 -20.16 -10.75
N PHE A 67 -22.96 -18.93 -10.87
CA PHE A 67 -22.11 -17.75 -11.04
C PHE A 67 -21.54 -17.20 -9.74
N LYS A 68 -21.94 -17.72 -8.57
CA LYS A 68 -21.43 -17.27 -7.26
C LYS A 68 -19.90 -17.21 -7.20
N ALA A 69 -19.22 -18.27 -7.64
CA ALA A 69 -17.75 -18.32 -7.63
C ALA A 69 -17.11 -17.37 -8.66
N PHE A 70 -17.83 -16.99 -9.72
CA PHE A 70 -17.39 -16.01 -10.69
C PHE A 70 -17.60 -14.59 -10.17
N TYR A 71 -18.75 -14.28 -9.57
CA TYR A 71 -19.00 -13.01 -8.89
C TYR A 71 -18.01 -12.76 -7.75
N GLN A 72 -17.70 -13.78 -6.95
CA GLN A 72 -16.72 -13.65 -5.87
C GLN A 72 -15.34 -13.30 -6.44
N ARG A 73 -14.89 -13.98 -7.50
CA ARG A 73 -13.63 -13.65 -8.18
C ARG A 73 -13.61 -12.24 -8.73
N ALA A 74 -14.65 -11.83 -9.45
CA ALA A 74 -14.75 -10.47 -9.98
C ALA A 74 -14.78 -9.41 -8.88
N TRP A 75 -15.43 -9.71 -7.75
CA TRP A 75 -15.43 -8.86 -6.55
C TRP A 75 -14.05 -8.75 -5.93
N ASP A 76 -13.36 -9.87 -5.73
CA ASP A 76 -12.01 -9.93 -5.17
C ASP A 76 -11.01 -9.19 -6.09
N ASP A 77 -11.17 -9.35 -7.41
CA ASP A 77 -10.36 -8.67 -8.43
C ASP A 77 -10.60 -7.16 -8.44
N CYS A 78 -11.86 -6.70 -8.48
CA CYS A 78 -12.18 -5.28 -8.37
C CYS A 78 -11.71 -4.69 -7.03
N THR A 79 -11.83 -5.45 -5.93
CA THR A 79 -11.38 -5.00 -4.60
C THR A 79 -9.86 -4.84 -4.60
N ARG A 80 -9.14 -5.81 -5.13
CA ARG A 80 -7.68 -5.77 -5.29
C ARG A 80 -7.22 -4.62 -6.18
N GLU A 81 -7.86 -4.39 -7.32
CA GLU A 81 -7.52 -3.28 -8.22
C GLU A 81 -7.82 -1.93 -7.57
N ARG A 82 -8.97 -1.80 -6.89
CA ARG A 82 -9.33 -0.57 -6.17
C ARG A 82 -8.40 -0.31 -5.00
N GLU A 83 -8.01 -1.34 -4.27
CA GLU A 83 -6.97 -1.24 -3.24
C GLU A 83 -5.64 -0.82 -3.88
N ALA A 84 -5.20 -1.48 -4.95
CA ALA A 84 -3.99 -1.11 -5.69
C ALA A 84 -3.99 0.35 -6.16
N LEU A 85 -5.12 0.85 -6.68
CA LEU A 85 -5.30 2.25 -7.08
C LEU A 85 -5.32 3.20 -5.87
N ARG A 86 -5.92 2.79 -4.75
CA ARG A 86 -5.82 3.54 -3.49
C ARG A 86 -4.36 3.64 -3.04
N TRP A 87 -3.57 2.56 -3.19
CA TRP A 87 -2.15 2.52 -2.86
C TRP A 87 -1.28 3.31 -3.84
N GLU A 88 -1.66 3.40 -5.11
CA GLU A 88 -1.06 4.36 -6.04
C GLU A 88 -1.38 5.80 -5.64
N GLY A 89 -2.59 6.07 -5.14
CA GLY A 89 -2.95 7.35 -4.50
C GLY A 89 -2.25 7.60 -3.15
N GLU A 90 -1.73 6.58 -2.46
CA GLU A 90 -0.86 6.80 -1.28
C GLU A 90 0.52 7.33 -1.65
N ARG A 91 0.95 7.22 -2.92
CA ARG A 91 2.14 7.96 -3.41
C ARG A 91 1.92 9.47 -3.47
N ASP A 92 0.66 9.90 -3.42
CA ASP A 92 0.27 11.31 -3.31
C ASP A 92 0.14 11.75 -1.85
N GLN A 93 0.30 10.85 -0.86
CA GLN A 93 0.25 11.24 0.55
C GLN A 93 1.67 11.64 1.03
N PRO A 94 1.92 12.94 1.29
CA PRO A 94 3.26 13.43 1.51
C PRO A 94 3.94 12.83 2.74
N PHE A 95 3.19 12.66 3.83
CA PHE A 95 3.74 12.20 5.11
C PHE A 95 4.29 10.77 5.00
N GLU A 96 3.47 9.87 4.48
CA GLU A 96 3.79 8.47 4.26
C GLU A 96 5.01 8.34 3.36
N ARG A 97 5.09 9.13 2.29
CA ARG A 97 6.23 9.13 1.37
C ARG A 97 7.54 9.60 2.03
N ILE A 98 7.48 10.66 2.85
CA ILE A 98 8.63 11.15 3.62
C ILE A 98 9.06 10.10 4.65
N LEU A 99 8.11 9.44 5.33
CA LEU A 99 8.39 8.38 6.31
C LEU A 99 9.02 7.14 5.65
N MET A 100 8.42 6.66 4.56
CA MET A 100 8.86 5.44 3.86
C MET A 100 10.25 5.57 3.25
N ARG A 101 10.69 6.79 2.91
CA ARG A 101 12.03 7.09 2.43
C ARG A 101 13.12 6.46 3.31
N ARG A 102 12.91 6.43 4.64
CA ARG A 102 13.88 5.89 5.61
C ARG A 102 14.25 4.42 5.39
N PHE A 103 13.32 3.63 4.85
CA PHE A 103 13.50 2.18 4.70
C PHE A 103 13.19 1.69 3.28
N ALA A 104 13.02 2.60 2.31
CA ALA A 104 12.67 2.26 0.93
C ALA A 104 13.66 1.28 0.29
N HIS A 105 14.95 1.40 0.62
CA HIS A 105 16.04 0.52 0.17
C HIS A 105 15.90 -0.95 0.58
N LEU A 106 15.03 -1.27 1.54
CA LEU A 106 14.75 -2.64 1.96
C LEU A 106 13.71 -3.33 1.08
N PHE A 107 12.94 -2.59 0.27
CA PHE A 107 11.99 -3.18 -0.67
C PHE A 107 12.71 -3.69 -1.93
N PRO A 108 12.13 -4.61 -2.72
CA PRO A 108 12.73 -5.01 -3.99
C PRO A 108 12.82 -3.82 -4.96
N PRO A 109 13.71 -3.81 -5.96
CA PRO A 109 13.80 -2.70 -6.89
C PRO A 109 12.50 -2.53 -7.70
N ARG A 110 12.08 -1.28 -7.91
CA ARG A 110 10.97 -0.92 -8.79
C ARG A 110 11.31 0.39 -9.51
N SER A 111 10.87 0.52 -10.76
CA SER A 111 11.12 1.75 -11.54
C SER A 111 10.58 2.98 -10.81
N GLY A 112 11.43 3.99 -10.62
CA GLY A 112 11.07 5.27 -10.00
C GLY A 112 11.07 5.30 -8.47
N ASP A 113 11.62 4.29 -7.78
CA ASP A 113 11.89 4.33 -6.34
C ASP A 113 13.28 3.79 -5.98
N GLU A 114 13.65 3.92 -4.70
CA GLU A 114 14.95 3.49 -4.17
C GLU A 114 14.97 2.05 -3.67
N GLY A 115 14.17 1.14 -4.23
CA GLY A 115 14.21 -0.27 -3.83
C GLY A 115 15.62 -0.90 -3.99
N GLY A 116 15.93 -1.86 -3.12
CA GLY A 116 17.19 -2.61 -3.06
C GLY A 116 16.96 -4.10 -2.76
N GLU A 117 17.50 -4.59 -1.65
CA GLU A 117 17.75 -6.02 -1.38
C GLU A 117 16.50 -6.91 -1.35
N GLY A 118 15.30 -6.32 -1.19
CA GLY A 118 14.05 -7.07 -1.14
C GLY A 118 13.84 -7.87 0.13
N ILE A 119 14.39 -7.38 1.26
CA ILE A 119 14.13 -7.91 2.61
C ILE A 119 12.63 -7.74 2.95
N LEU A 120 12.04 -6.60 2.59
CA LEU A 120 10.64 -6.28 2.83
C LEU A 120 9.80 -6.50 1.56
N SER A 121 8.56 -6.97 1.72
CA SER A 121 7.55 -6.95 0.65
C SER A 121 6.76 -5.65 0.70
N ARG A 122 6.49 -5.03 -0.46
CA ARG A 122 5.59 -3.87 -0.56
C ARG A 122 4.17 -4.19 -0.11
N ARG A 123 3.78 -5.47 -0.05
CA ARG A 123 2.49 -5.90 0.51
C ARG A 123 2.34 -5.50 1.97
N MET A 124 3.41 -5.21 2.69
CA MET A 124 3.34 -4.79 4.10
C MET A 124 2.90 -3.35 4.32
N ILE A 125 2.97 -2.49 3.30
CA ILE A 125 2.77 -1.03 3.42
C ILE A 125 1.41 -0.68 4.06
N PRO A 126 0.28 -1.29 3.66
CA PRO A 126 -1.01 -1.02 4.28
C PRO A 126 -1.04 -1.31 5.79
N GLY A 127 -0.50 -2.46 6.17
CA GLY A 127 -0.39 -2.87 7.56
C GLY A 127 0.55 -1.98 8.37
N PHE A 128 1.64 -1.53 7.75
CA PHE A 128 2.58 -0.58 8.33
C PHE A 128 1.93 0.79 8.60
N HIS A 129 1.25 1.38 7.61
CA HIS A 129 0.57 2.68 7.78
C HIS A 129 -0.45 2.64 8.91
N MET A 130 -1.25 1.57 9.00
CA MET A 130 -2.20 1.39 10.09
C MET A 130 -1.53 1.16 11.45
N ALA A 131 -0.39 0.47 11.48
CA ALA A 131 0.36 0.33 12.72
C ALA A 131 0.90 1.69 13.20
N MET A 132 1.42 2.51 12.27
CA MET A 132 1.89 3.86 12.56
C MET A 132 0.76 4.76 13.08
N ASP A 133 -0.39 4.79 12.39
CA ASP A 133 -1.61 5.50 12.83
C ASP A 133 -2.03 5.08 14.25
N LYS A 134 -2.05 3.78 14.55
CA LYS A 134 -2.38 3.27 15.89
C LYS A 134 -1.32 3.55 16.95
N ILE A 135 -0.06 3.75 16.57
CA ILE A 135 1.01 4.09 17.51
C ILE A 135 0.97 5.57 17.86
N ILE A 136 0.90 6.44 16.85
CA ILE A 136 1.00 7.89 17.07
C ILE A 136 -0.35 8.55 17.35
N GLY A 137 -1.44 7.88 16.99
CA GLY A 137 -2.80 8.33 17.20
C GLY A 137 -3.30 9.24 16.05
N PRO A 138 -4.62 9.28 15.83
CA PRO A 138 -5.23 9.93 14.66
C PRO A 138 -4.95 11.43 14.61
N THR A 139 -4.95 12.12 15.75
CA THR A 139 -4.71 13.57 15.82
C THR A 139 -3.30 13.94 15.39
N LEU A 140 -2.28 13.24 15.89
CA LEU A 140 -0.90 13.48 15.49
C LEU A 140 -0.67 13.06 14.04
N PHE A 141 -1.31 11.98 13.60
CA PHE A 141 -1.21 11.50 12.23
C PHE A 141 -1.78 12.51 11.22
N GLU A 142 -2.96 13.07 11.49
CA GLU A 142 -3.55 14.15 10.68
C GLU A 142 -2.68 15.41 10.66
N GLU A 143 -2.10 15.78 11.81
CA GLU A 143 -1.19 16.91 11.89
C GLU A 143 0.08 16.69 11.05
N CYS A 144 0.64 15.48 11.09
CA CYS A 144 1.79 15.11 10.26
C CYS A 144 1.46 15.20 8.77
N ARG A 145 0.27 14.75 8.36
CA ARG A 145 -0.19 14.89 6.97
C ARG A 145 -0.33 16.35 6.56
N ARG A 146 -0.94 17.19 7.40
CA ARG A 146 -1.09 18.63 7.14
C ARG A 146 0.26 19.33 6.98
N ARG A 147 1.20 19.07 7.90
CA ARG A 147 2.56 19.63 7.85
C ARG A 147 3.32 19.15 6.62
N SER A 148 3.20 17.87 6.28
CA SER A 148 3.87 17.28 5.12
C SER A 148 3.33 17.83 3.80
N ALA A 149 2.03 18.11 3.71
CA ALA A 149 1.45 18.77 2.54
C ALA A 149 2.00 20.17 2.35
N ALA A 150 2.02 20.98 3.42
CA ALA A 150 2.63 22.32 3.37
C ALA A 150 4.11 22.28 2.99
N LEU A 151 4.86 21.30 3.51
CA LEU A 151 6.25 21.03 3.16
C LEU A 151 6.44 20.79 1.66
N VAL A 152 5.64 19.91 1.08
CA VAL A 152 5.74 19.55 -0.35
C VAL A 152 5.41 20.75 -1.25
N GLU A 153 4.41 21.55 -0.91
CA GLU A 153 4.06 22.77 -1.66
C GLU A 153 5.20 23.81 -1.70
N ARG A 154 5.99 23.92 -0.61
CA ARG A 154 7.17 24.82 -0.60
C ARG A 154 8.26 24.41 -1.59
N HIS A 155 8.28 23.14 -1.98
CA HIS A 155 9.26 22.56 -2.90
C HIS A 155 8.64 22.23 -4.27
N ALA A 156 7.55 22.91 -4.64
CA ALA A 156 6.99 22.85 -5.97
C ALA A 156 7.93 23.53 -6.99
N THR A 157 8.16 22.85 -8.11
CA THR A 157 8.94 23.36 -9.24
C THR A 157 8.08 24.23 -10.15
N ALA A 158 8.73 25.00 -11.03
CA ALA A 158 8.04 25.84 -12.01
C ALA A 158 7.09 25.07 -12.96
N THR A 159 7.25 23.75 -13.08
CA THR A 159 6.37 22.87 -13.89
C THR A 159 5.23 22.26 -13.08
N GLY A 160 5.06 22.63 -11.81
CA GLY A 160 4.05 22.05 -10.91
C GLY A 160 4.38 20.63 -10.42
N GLN A 161 5.64 20.18 -10.58
CA GLN A 161 6.11 18.92 -9.98
C GLN A 161 6.78 19.21 -8.63
N HIS A 162 6.90 18.21 -7.76
CA HIS A 162 7.57 18.40 -6.47
C HIS A 162 8.99 17.85 -6.50
N ASP A 163 9.96 18.65 -6.05
CA ASP A 163 11.34 18.18 -5.84
C ASP A 163 11.42 17.36 -4.54
N TRP A 164 11.13 16.07 -4.64
CA TRP A 164 11.19 15.16 -3.50
C TRP A 164 12.57 15.05 -2.87
N ARG A 165 13.65 15.31 -3.63
CA ARG A 165 15.00 15.31 -3.07
C ARG A 165 15.17 16.52 -2.15
N ALA A 166 14.68 17.69 -2.55
CA ALA A 166 14.66 18.88 -1.70
C ALA A 166 13.75 18.69 -0.48
N VAL A 167 12.54 18.12 -0.66
CA VAL A 167 11.63 17.80 0.45
C VAL A 167 12.29 16.89 1.48
N HIS A 168 12.98 15.83 1.06
CA HIS A 168 13.65 14.90 1.98
C HIS A 168 14.88 15.51 2.66
N ALA A 169 15.49 16.54 2.07
CA ALA A 169 16.61 17.29 2.66
C ALA A 169 16.16 18.46 3.55
N ASP A 170 14.87 18.81 3.55
CA ASP A 170 14.32 19.90 4.35
C ASP A 170 14.43 19.57 5.85
N PRO A 171 15.07 20.43 6.67
CA PRO A 171 15.18 20.24 8.11
C PRO A 171 13.82 20.05 8.81
N ASP A 172 12.76 20.70 8.34
CA ASP A 172 11.41 20.55 8.90
C ASP A 172 10.85 19.15 8.63
N ALA A 173 11.15 18.56 7.46
CA ALA A 173 10.74 17.20 7.13
C ALA A 173 11.48 16.19 8.01
N ILE A 174 12.79 16.39 8.20
CA ILE A 174 13.61 15.56 9.10
C ILE A 174 13.07 15.64 10.52
N ARG A 175 12.86 16.86 11.04
CA ARG A 175 12.33 17.12 12.39
C ARG A 175 10.95 16.49 12.59
N LEU A 176 10.07 16.59 11.59
CA LEU A 176 8.73 15.99 11.62
C LEU A 176 8.80 14.46 11.78
N ILE A 177 9.65 13.80 10.99
CA ILE A 177 9.83 12.36 11.11
C ILE A 177 10.43 12.01 12.47
N ASP A 178 11.41 12.77 12.96
CA ASP A 178 11.99 12.49 14.27
C ASP A 178 10.98 12.59 15.41
N ASP A 179 10.08 13.60 15.39
CA ASP A 179 8.99 13.71 16.37
C ASP A 179 8.12 12.46 16.40
N VAL A 180 7.75 11.96 15.21
CA VAL A 180 6.99 10.70 15.06
C VAL A 180 7.77 9.52 15.63
N LEU A 181 9.07 9.41 15.32
CA LEU A 181 9.90 8.30 15.77
C LEU A 181 10.13 8.31 17.28
N MET A 182 10.19 9.49 17.92
CA MET A 182 10.27 9.59 19.38
C MET A 182 9.00 9.04 20.06
N VAL A 183 7.82 9.31 19.48
CA VAL A 183 6.56 8.72 19.97
C VAL A 183 6.56 7.20 19.75
N VAL A 184 7.02 6.75 18.58
CA VAL A 184 7.13 5.32 18.28
C VAL A 184 8.03 4.63 19.31
N ALA A 185 9.25 5.12 19.55
CA ALA A 185 10.19 4.54 20.51
C ALA A 185 9.58 4.42 21.93
N GLN A 186 8.89 5.47 22.39
CA GLN A 186 8.21 5.45 23.69
C GLN A 186 7.09 4.40 23.78
N SER A 187 6.37 4.16 22.67
CA SER A 187 5.31 3.14 22.63
C SER A 187 5.82 1.70 22.79
N PHE A 188 7.13 1.47 22.62
CA PHE A 188 7.80 0.18 22.77
C PHE A 188 8.39 -0.05 24.18
N ALA A 189 7.83 0.58 25.22
CA ALA A 189 8.25 0.35 26.61
C ALA A 189 8.25 -1.14 27.00
N ASP A 190 7.22 -1.89 26.58
CA ASP A 190 7.25 -3.37 26.53
C ASP A 190 7.57 -3.81 25.09
N PHE A 191 8.87 -3.90 24.80
CA PHE A 191 9.37 -4.15 23.46
C PHE A 191 8.85 -5.46 22.87
N LYS A 192 8.89 -6.56 23.65
CA LYS A 192 8.48 -7.89 23.18
C LYS A 192 7.01 -7.90 22.79
N LYS A 193 6.14 -7.39 23.68
CA LYS A 193 4.70 -7.33 23.44
C LYS A 193 4.36 -6.40 22.28
N ARG A 194 4.96 -5.21 22.23
CA ARG A 194 4.67 -4.22 21.18
C ARG A 194 5.17 -4.66 19.81
N ARG A 195 6.34 -5.32 19.74
CA ARG A 195 6.85 -5.95 18.51
C ARG A 195 5.91 -7.04 18.00
N ALA A 196 5.47 -7.95 18.88
CA ALA A 196 4.53 -9.00 18.50
C ALA A 196 3.21 -8.42 17.96
N TRP A 197 2.65 -7.41 18.64
CA TRP A 197 1.46 -6.69 18.19
C TRP A 197 1.66 -6.02 16.83
N PHE A 198 2.80 -5.36 16.61
CA PHE A 198 3.10 -4.69 15.35
C PHE A 198 3.18 -5.68 14.19
N MET A 199 3.91 -6.78 14.38
CA MET A 199 4.04 -7.82 13.35
C MET A 199 2.70 -8.47 13.03
N ASP A 200 1.89 -8.78 14.04
CA ASP A 200 0.55 -9.36 13.85
C ASP A 200 -0.37 -8.42 13.04
N LEU A 201 -0.39 -7.14 13.40
CA LEU A 201 -1.18 -6.14 12.70
C LEU A 201 -0.75 -5.98 11.23
N VAL A 202 0.56 -5.93 10.97
CA VAL A 202 1.09 -5.86 9.60
C VAL A 202 0.72 -7.11 8.81
N ASN A 203 0.91 -8.29 9.39
CA ASN A 203 0.67 -9.57 8.72
C ASN A 203 -0.83 -9.83 8.45
N THR A 204 -1.73 -9.37 9.32
CA THR A 204 -3.18 -9.44 9.11
C THR A 204 -3.67 -8.52 7.98
N ARG A 205 -2.82 -7.58 7.56
CA ARG A 205 -3.17 -6.49 6.66
C ARG A 205 -2.20 -6.39 5.48
N LEU A 206 -1.61 -7.53 5.10
CA LEU A 206 -0.83 -7.62 3.88
C LEU A 206 -1.74 -7.40 2.68
N GLY A 207 -1.24 -6.62 1.71
CA GLY A 207 -1.84 -6.56 0.39
C GLY A 207 -1.91 -7.96 -0.25
N PRO A 208 -2.79 -8.15 -1.24
CA PRO A 208 -2.97 -9.44 -1.89
C PRO A 208 -1.67 -9.96 -2.52
N ALA A 209 -1.44 -11.26 -2.41
CA ALA A 209 -0.35 -11.93 -3.12
C ALA A 209 -0.73 -12.12 -4.59
N LYS A 210 0.25 -12.02 -5.49
CA LYS A 210 0.11 -12.54 -6.84
C LYS A 210 0.63 -13.99 -6.85
N ALA A 211 -0.16 -14.91 -7.39
CA ALA A 211 0.24 -16.32 -7.48
C ALA A 211 1.58 -16.46 -8.23
N GLY A 212 2.51 -17.22 -7.67
CA GLY A 212 3.85 -17.43 -8.22
C GLY A 212 4.81 -16.25 -8.06
N ALA A 213 4.41 -15.16 -7.37
CA ALA A 213 5.34 -14.08 -7.05
C ALA A 213 6.30 -14.49 -5.94
N ARG A 214 7.51 -13.93 -5.97
CA ARG A 214 8.56 -14.21 -4.97
C ARG A 214 8.12 -13.96 -3.53
N ASP A 215 7.21 -13.01 -3.33
CA ASP A 215 6.71 -12.61 -2.02
C ASP A 215 5.32 -13.18 -1.70
N GLU A 216 4.85 -14.21 -2.42
CA GLU A 216 3.53 -14.82 -2.23
C GLU A 216 3.30 -15.27 -0.77
N HIS A 217 4.30 -15.93 -0.18
CA HIS A 217 4.27 -16.42 1.20
C HIS A 217 4.97 -15.50 2.18
N TRP A 218 5.37 -14.30 1.74
CA TRP A 218 6.11 -13.37 2.58
C TRP A 218 5.25 -12.92 3.77
N ARG A 219 5.89 -12.86 4.95
CA ARG A 219 5.35 -12.30 6.18
C ARG A 219 6.43 -11.49 6.87
N LEU A 220 6.02 -10.48 7.62
CA LEU A 220 6.91 -9.73 8.50
C LEU A 220 7.30 -10.63 9.69
N GLY A 221 8.50 -11.21 9.61
CA GLY A 221 9.15 -11.91 10.72
C GLY A 221 10.04 -10.98 11.55
N GLU A 222 10.63 -11.52 12.61
CA GLU A 222 11.41 -10.74 13.56
C GLU A 222 12.68 -10.11 12.95
N SER A 223 13.36 -10.81 12.04
CA SER A 223 14.54 -10.29 11.33
C SER A 223 14.18 -9.12 10.41
N ALA A 224 13.10 -9.26 9.64
CA ALA A 224 12.58 -8.21 8.77
C ALA A 224 12.06 -7.01 9.58
N PHE A 225 11.42 -7.25 10.73
CA PHE A 225 11.03 -6.20 11.68
C PHE A 225 12.27 -5.43 12.19
N ALA A 226 13.32 -6.14 12.61
CA ALA A 226 14.54 -5.50 13.08
C ALA A 226 15.21 -4.68 11.97
N ALA A 227 15.29 -5.21 10.74
CA ALA A 227 15.81 -4.47 9.59
C ALA A 227 15.01 -3.19 9.32
N LEU A 228 13.67 -3.29 9.29
CA LEU A 228 12.76 -2.14 9.14
C LEU A 228 13.00 -1.08 10.22
N MET A 229 12.97 -1.48 11.49
CA MET A 229 13.09 -0.53 12.60
C MET A 229 14.49 0.08 12.68
N ARG A 230 15.55 -0.67 12.38
CA ARG A 230 16.90 -0.11 12.29
C ARG A 230 17.02 0.92 11.17
N ALA A 231 16.52 0.62 9.98
CA ALA A 231 16.51 1.57 8.88
C ALA A 231 15.68 2.83 9.20
N LEU A 232 14.52 2.63 9.84
CA LEU A 232 13.65 3.74 10.24
C LEU A 232 14.32 4.70 11.22
N PHE A 233 15.07 4.17 12.18
CA PHE A 233 15.71 4.93 13.26
C PHE A 233 17.18 5.30 13.01
N ALA A 234 17.80 4.89 11.90
CA ALA A 234 19.23 5.01 11.67
C ALA A 234 19.78 6.42 11.92
N ASP A 235 19.21 7.44 11.27
CA ASP A 235 19.69 8.82 11.37
C ASP A 235 19.39 9.48 12.73
N LEU A 236 18.25 9.15 13.34
CA LEU A 236 17.90 9.64 14.67
C LEU A 236 18.80 9.00 15.74
N GLY A 237 19.05 7.70 15.63
CA GLY A 237 19.96 6.97 16.51
C GLY A 237 21.40 7.45 16.38
N ALA A 238 21.88 7.69 15.16
CA ALA A 238 23.21 8.24 14.92
C ALA A 238 23.38 9.63 15.54
N ARG A 239 22.39 10.54 15.37
CA ARG A 239 22.42 11.85 16.04
C ARG A 239 22.32 11.75 17.55
N ALA A 240 21.46 10.89 18.09
CA ALA A 240 21.35 10.68 19.53
C ALA A 240 22.64 10.14 20.16
N HIS A 241 23.41 9.35 19.41
CA HIS A 241 24.72 8.89 19.84
C HIS A 241 25.78 10.01 19.75
N ALA A 242 25.77 10.79 18.66
CA ALA A 242 26.77 11.84 18.41
C ALA A 242 26.59 13.08 19.31
N ASP A 243 25.35 13.52 19.51
CA ASP A 243 25.00 14.65 20.37
C ASP A 243 23.77 14.34 21.26
N PRO A 244 23.97 13.64 22.38
CA PRO A 244 22.90 13.38 23.34
C PRO A 244 22.30 14.66 23.94
N ALA A 245 23.07 15.74 24.03
CA ALA A 245 22.62 16.98 24.66
C ALA A 245 21.58 17.69 23.79
N GLU A 246 21.77 17.72 22.46
CA GLU A 246 20.79 18.21 21.50
C GLU A 246 19.45 17.47 21.65
N ILE A 247 19.48 16.14 21.62
CA ILE A 247 18.25 15.32 21.73
C ILE A 247 17.55 15.57 23.07
N LYS A 248 18.30 15.63 24.17
CA LYS A 248 17.75 15.91 25.49
C LYS A 248 17.17 17.32 25.60
N ALA A 249 17.76 18.32 24.95
CA ALA A 249 17.25 19.69 24.94
C ALA A 249 15.90 19.79 24.22
N ILE A 250 15.73 19.01 23.13
CA ILE A 250 14.53 19.05 22.30
C ILE A 250 13.38 18.22 22.90
N TRP A 251 13.63 16.97 23.31
CA TRP A 251 12.58 16.02 23.73
C TRP A 251 12.64 15.64 25.22
N GLY A 252 13.66 16.06 25.94
CA GLY A 252 13.86 15.73 27.35
C GLY A 252 14.56 14.39 27.60
N GLU A 253 15.07 14.24 28.82
CA GLU A 253 15.87 13.09 29.25
C GLU A 253 15.10 11.76 29.15
N LYS A 254 13.84 11.73 29.61
CA LYS A 254 13.02 10.50 29.56
C LYS A 254 12.81 9.98 28.14
N ALA A 255 12.64 10.88 27.17
CA ALA A 255 12.41 10.51 25.78
C ALA A 255 13.70 9.98 25.13
N HIS A 256 14.83 10.63 25.41
CA HIS A 256 16.15 10.15 25.03
C HIS A 256 16.41 8.73 25.58
N ASP A 257 16.14 8.48 26.85
CA ASP A 257 16.36 7.16 27.46
C ASP A 257 15.43 6.08 26.89
N ALA A 258 14.21 6.44 26.49
CA ALA A 258 13.32 5.54 25.76
C ALA A 258 13.87 5.18 24.38
N LEU A 259 14.39 6.16 23.63
CA LEU A 259 15.04 5.96 22.34
C LEU A 259 16.26 5.03 22.47
N CYS A 260 17.17 5.31 23.41
CA CYS A 260 18.36 4.48 23.61
C CYS A 260 17.98 3.03 23.98
N ARG A 261 17.01 2.84 24.89
CA ARG A 261 16.53 1.50 25.23
C ARG A 261 15.93 0.79 24.01
N PHE A 262 15.15 1.49 23.19
CA PHE A 262 14.57 0.93 21.98
C PHE A 262 15.66 0.46 20.99
N ILE A 263 16.67 1.31 20.72
CA ILE A 263 17.79 0.98 19.82
C ILE A 263 18.57 -0.23 20.35
N LEU A 264 18.90 -0.25 21.65
CA LEU A 264 19.59 -1.38 22.26
C LEU A 264 18.81 -2.71 22.14
N GLN A 265 17.48 -2.67 22.22
CA GLN A 265 16.65 -3.87 22.02
C GLN A 265 16.66 -4.34 20.56
N LEU A 266 16.89 -3.45 19.59
CA LEU A 266 17.07 -3.81 18.18
C LEU A 266 18.43 -4.45 17.90
N GLU A 267 19.46 -4.17 18.71
CA GLU A 267 20.83 -4.68 18.50
C GLU A 267 21.07 -6.04 19.15
N ARG A 268 20.28 -6.41 20.16
CA ARG A 268 20.44 -7.68 20.85
C ARG A 268 20.25 -8.85 19.89
N PRO A 269 21.22 -9.79 19.79
CA PRO A 269 21.03 -11.02 19.05
C PRO A 269 19.84 -11.77 19.65
N MET A 270 18.93 -12.20 18.79
CA MET A 270 17.69 -12.82 19.25
C MET A 270 18.01 -14.23 19.76
N ALA A 271 17.69 -14.47 21.04
CA ALA A 271 17.86 -15.76 21.70
C ALA A 271 16.74 -16.74 21.31
#